data_AF-A0A4Q7W1C6-F1
#
_entry.id   AF-A0A4Q7W1C6-F1
#
_cell.length_a   1.000
_cell.length_b   1.000
_cell.length_c   1.000
_cell.angle_alpha   90.00
_cell.angle_beta   90.00
_cell.angle_gamma   90.00
#
_symmetry.space_group_name_H-M   'P 1'
#
loop_
_entity.id
_entity.type
_entity.pdbx_description
1 polymer ?
#
loop_
_entity_poly.entity_id
_entity_poly.type
_entity_poly.pdbx_seq_one_letter_code
_entity_poly.pdbx_strand_id
1 'polypeptide(L)'
;MSISATAVDPHSAGDPAASAAWVCPFCPLLCHDLHPAPRADGAWQLGAATPCARADAALQSLLPLPPPAPAAIEAAARLLAGARRPLIAGLGTDVAGARALTRLADACGAVVDAGGDGALCMPRALQDRGGYSTTLAEVAERADLILTIGCAPSRAQPRFWERALGGGPRTVIQFGVDDPALAARAIRPVTVSMSLASELFSDLATLAALVAGRPVTNPPPALQWLASQLRAARYAVLVWEPAALPAQGELLVELIQRLIGTLNGATRAAGLALGGGDGLASMQQAHLWLTGLPLRTQHGPRGLEHDPWCLDADALATDAAVDAVLWVDAFGQRPLPPALLQSPLPLVLLATPQRLAALPPRAAPTFAIAVGTPGVDHGGHLFRTEFSVVQPLRALRDTTLPSVAEVVARLQAAMEPAQ
;
A
#
# COMPACT_ATOMS: atom_id res chain seq x y z
N MET A 1 -60.52 5.24 -29.70
CA MET A 1 -59.63 4.10 -29.34
C MET A 1 -58.43 4.69 -28.62
N SER A 2 -58.49 4.68 -27.29
CA SER A 2 -57.51 5.31 -26.39
C SER A 2 -56.68 4.18 -25.77
N ILE A 3 -55.38 4.15 -26.04
CA ILE A 3 -54.48 3.14 -25.50
C ILE A 3 -53.99 3.64 -24.14
N SER A 4 -54.44 2.95 -23.09
CA SER A 4 -54.09 3.21 -21.70
C SER A 4 -52.69 2.67 -21.43
N ALA A 5 -51.72 3.56 -21.17
CA ALA A 5 -50.40 3.18 -20.68
C ALA A 5 -50.47 2.99 -19.16
N THR A 6 -50.36 1.75 -18.69
CA THR A 6 -50.12 1.44 -17.28
C THR A 6 -48.70 1.88 -16.91
N ALA A 7 -48.59 2.96 -16.14
CA ALA A 7 -47.36 3.37 -15.48
C ALA A 7 -46.97 2.30 -14.46
N VAL A 8 -45.83 1.64 -14.68
CA VAL A 8 -45.16 0.83 -13.66
C VAL A 8 -44.40 1.81 -12.78
N ASP A 9 -44.76 1.87 -11.50
CA ASP A 9 -44.06 2.65 -10.48
C ASP A 9 -42.58 2.22 -10.40
N PRO A 10 -41.58 3.09 -10.60
CA PRO A 10 -40.16 2.74 -10.49
C PRO A 10 -39.67 2.58 -9.04
N HIS A 11 -40.58 2.51 -8.06
CA HIS A 11 -40.25 2.60 -6.64
C HIS A 11 -40.52 1.36 -5.80
N SER A 12 -40.64 0.18 -6.42
CA SER A 12 -40.34 -1.08 -5.69
C SER A 12 -38.84 -1.43 -5.77
N ALA A 13 -37.98 -0.41 -5.65
CA ALA A 13 -36.56 -0.62 -5.42
C ALA A 13 -36.44 -1.28 -4.03
N GLY A 14 -36.00 -2.54 -4.02
CA GLY A 14 -35.57 -3.18 -2.79
C GLY A 14 -34.58 -2.28 -2.05
N ASP A 15 -34.69 -2.29 -0.74
CA ASP A 15 -33.90 -1.47 0.18
C ASP A 15 -32.41 -1.40 -0.25
N PRO A 16 -31.88 -0.23 -0.66
CA PRO A 16 -30.48 -0.09 -1.07
C PRO A 16 -29.49 -0.31 0.09
N ALA A 17 -30.01 -0.52 1.31
CA ALA A 17 -29.25 -0.95 2.48
C ALA A 17 -28.97 -2.46 2.54
N ALA A 18 -29.59 -3.29 1.68
CA ALA A 18 -29.31 -4.71 1.60
C ALA A 18 -27.93 -4.98 0.98
N SER A 19 -26.91 -5.04 1.85
CA SER A 19 -25.57 -5.60 1.62
C SER A 19 -24.67 -4.80 0.67
N ALA A 20 -24.21 -3.61 1.09
CA ALA A 20 -22.97 -3.10 0.52
C ALA A 20 -21.80 -3.98 0.96
N ALA A 21 -21.10 -4.56 0.00
CA ALA A 21 -20.09 -5.56 0.27
C ALA A 21 -18.90 -4.98 1.07
N TRP A 22 -18.37 -5.77 2.00
CA TRP A 22 -17.25 -5.37 2.85
C TRP A 22 -15.94 -5.37 2.04
N VAL A 23 -15.19 -4.27 2.14
CA VAL A 23 -13.87 -4.14 1.49
C VAL A 23 -12.78 -4.50 2.49
N CYS A 24 -12.05 -5.57 2.20
CA CYS A 24 -10.95 -6.06 3.01
C CYS A 24 -9.74 -5.12 2.96
N PRO A 25 -9.30 -4.55 4.10
CA PRO A 25 -8.27 -3.53 4.12
C PRO A 25 -6.84 -4.08 4.28
N PHE A 26 -6.67 -5.40 4.44
CA PHE A 26 -5.41 -5.98 4.92
C PHE A 26 -4.31 -6.15 3.87
N CYS A 27 -4.58 -5.85 2.59
CA CYS A 27 -3.55 -5.81 1.55
C CYS A 27 -3.94 -4.84 0.42
N PRO A 28 -3.01 -4.46 -0.46
CA PRO A 28 -3.25 -3.51 -1.55
C PRO A 28 -4.34 -3.89 -2.56
N LEU A 29 -4.85 -5.13 -2.54
CA LEU A 29 -5.89 -5.57 -3.49
C LEU A 29 -7.27 -5.04 -3.12
N LEU A 30 -7.56 -4.72 -1.87
CA LEU A 30 -8.87 -4.25 -1.41
C LEU A 30 -10.03 -5.09 -1.98
N CYS A 31 -10.05 -6.38 -1.64
CA CYS A 31 -11.09 -7.31 -2.11
C CYS A 31 -12.45 -6.98 -1.49
N HIS A 32 -13.50 -6.94 -2.31
CA HIS A 32 -14.86 -6.58 -1.89
C HIS A 32 -15.84 -7.76 -1.91
N ASP A 33 -15.36 -8.95 -2.24
CA ASP A 33 -16.11 -10.20 -2.35
C ASP A 33 -15.81 -11.16 -1.18
N LEU A 34 -15.33 -10.58 -0.07
CA LEU A 34 -15.11 -11.29 1.19
C LEU A 34 -16.31 -11.05 2.10
N HIS A 35 -16.74 -12.13 2.76
CA HIS A 35 -17.91 -12.12 3.64
C HIS A 35 -17.47 -12.57 5.05
N PRO A 36 -16.91 -11.66 5.86
CA PRO A 36 -16.58 -11.94 7.24
C PRO A 36 -17.85 -12.12 8.08
N ALA A 37 -17.81 -13.05 9.03
CA ALA A 37 -18.89 -13.30 9.98
C ALA A 37 -18.34 -13.40 11.41
N PRO A 38 -19.11 -12.97 12.43
CA PRO A 38 -18.72 -13.13 13.81
C PRO A 38 -18.78 -14.60 14.23
N ARG A 39 -17.86 -14.99 15.12
CA ARG A 39 -17.81 -16.30 15.78
C ARG A 39 -18.41 -16.23 17.17
N ALA A 40 -18.72 -17.40 17.74
CA ALA A 40 -19.25 -17.52 19.10
C ALA A 40 -18.28 -17.02 20.19
N ASP A 41 -16.96 -17.03 19.91
CA ASP A 41 -15.90 -16.53 20.79
C ASP A 41 -15.68 -15.01 20.67
N GLY A 42 -16.49 -14.31 19.86
CA GLY A 42 -16.38 -12.88 19.61
C GLY A 42 -15.33 -12.47 18.56
N ALA A 43 -14.56 -13.43 18.03
CA ALA A 43 -13.65 -13.19 16.91
C ALA A 43 -14.41 -13.14 15.57
N TRP A 44 -13.72 -12.78 14.49
CA TRP A 44 -14.27 -12.77 13.14
C TRP A 44 -13.56 -13.80 12.27
N GLN A 45 -14.26 -14.36 11.29
CA GLN A 45 -13.69 -15.29 10.30
C GLN A 45 -14.29 -15.08 8.92
N LEU A 46 -13.56 -15.42 7.87
CA LEU A 46 -14.11 -15.48 6.51
C LEU A 46 -14.92 -16.76 6.30
N GLY A 47 -15.94 -16.67 5.45
CA GLY A 47 -16.60 -17.85 4.89
C GLY A 47 -15.66 -18.66 3.99
N ALA A 48 -15.89 -19.97 3.91
CA ALA A 48 -15.04 -20.89 3.14
C ALA A 48 -15.07 -20.67 1.60
N ALA A 49 -16.03 -19.90 1.08
CA ALA A 49 -16.21 -19.67 -0.35
C ALA A 49 -15.08 -18.84 -0.98
N THR A 50 -14.56 -17.84 -0.25
CA THR A 50 -13.47 -16.95 -0.72
C THR A 50 -12.37 -16.86 0.35
N PRO A 51 -11.53 -17.90 0.48
CA PRO A 51 -10.51 -17.96 1.54
C PRO A 51 -9.39 -16.94 1.30
N CYS A 52 -8.87 -16.35 2.39
CA CYS A 52 -7.69 -15.50 2.35
C CYS A 52 -6.97 -15.55 3.69
N ALA A 53 -5.88 -16.33 3.76
CA ALA A 53 -5.15 -16.56 5.00
C ALA A 53 -4.71 -15.27 5.71
N ARG A 54 -4.32 -14.23 4.95
CA ARG A 54 -3.93 -12.92 5.51
C ARG A 54 -5.09 -12.21 6.18
N ALA A 55 -6.26 -12.20 5.55
CA ALA A 55 -7.45 -11.57 6.11
C ALA A 55 -8.01 -12.38 7.29
N ASP A 56 -8.02 -13.71 7.21
CA ASP A 56 -8.40 -14.58 8.32
C ASP A 56 -7.52 -14.36 9.55
N ALA A 57 -6.20 -14.34 9.38
CA ALA A 57 -5.26 -14.09 10.48
C ALA A 57 -5.50 -12.72 11.14
N ALA A 58 -5.73 -11.68 10.34
CA ALA A 58 -6.02 -10.35 10.87
C ALA A 58 -7.34 -10.30 11.64
N LEU A 59 -8.42 -10.91 11.10
CA LEU A 59 -9.73 -10.98 11.75
C LEU A 59 -9.72 -11.79 13.05
N GLN A 60 -8.93 -12.86 13.11
CA GLN A 60 -8.76 -13.68 14.32
C GLN A 60 -7.97 -12.96 15.41
N SER A 61 -7.11 -12.01 15.03
CA SER A 61 -6.32 -11.24 15.99
C SER A 61 -7.09 -10.10 16.65
N LEU A 62 -8.35 -9.84 16.26
CA LEU A 62 -9.13 -8.72 16.78
C LEU A 62 -9.39 -8.84 18.30
N LEU A 63 -8.95 -7.84 19.06
CA LEU A 63 -9.08 -7.70 20.49
C LEU A 63 -10.02 -6.53 20.78
N PRO A 64 -10.88 -6.65 21.80
CA PRO A 64 -11.51 -5.50 22.42
C PRO A 64 -10.47 -4.82 23.32
N LEU A 65 -10.24 -3.52 23.15
CA LEU A 65 -9.51 -2.71 24.12
C LEU A 65 -10.32 -1.45 24.46
N PRO A 66 -10.18 -0.95 25.70
CA PRO A 66 -10.82 0.30 26.09
C PRO A 66 -10.31 1.46 25.22
N PRO A 67 -11.12 2.52 25.04
CA PRO A 67 -10.69 3.71 24.34
C PRO A 67 -9.45 4.33 25.04
N PRO A 68 -8.61 5.07 24.30
CA PRO A 68 -7.42 5.66 24.87
C PRO A 68 -7.76 6.65 25.99
N ALA A 69 -6.97 6.62 27.06
CA ALA A 69 -7.12 7.56 28.17
C ALA A 69 -6.77 8.99 27.72
N PRO A 70 -7.60 10.02 28.07
CA PRO A 70 -7.32 11.41 27.72
C PRO A 70 -5.91 11.89 28.12
N ALA A 71 -5.43 11.47 29.30
CA ALA A 71 -4.10 11.80 29.80
C ALA A 71 -2.96 11.32 28.89
N ALA A 72 -3.13 10.19 28.18
CA ALA A 72 -2.12 9.70 27.24
C ALA A 72 -2.02 10.60 25.99
N ILE A 73 -3.16 11.10 25.50
CA ILE A 73 -3.23 12.04 24.39
C ILE A 73 -2.58 13.37 24.78
N GLU A 74 -2.90 13.92 25.95
CA GLU A 74 -2.30 15.17 26.44
C GLU A 74 -0.78 15.05 26.61
N ALA A 75 -0.29 13.92 27.12
CA ALA A 75 1.15 13.70 27.29
C ALA A 75 1.87 13.59 25.93
N ALA A 76 1.26 12.89 24.96
CA ALA A 76 1.77 12.84 23.59
C ALA A 76 1.76 14.21 22.91
N ALA A 77 0.70 15.01 23.11
CA ALA A 77 0.61 16.37 22.57
C ALA A 77 1.70 17.28 23.13
N ARG A 78 1.95 17.24 24.45
CA ARG A 78 3.05 17.99 25.08
C ARG A 78 4.42 17.60 24.54
N LEU A 79 4.64 16.30 24.30
CA LEU A 79 5.88 15.83 23.69
C LEU A 79 6.07 16.41 22.28
N LEU A 80 5.03 16.31 21.44
CA LEU A 80 5.10 16.77 20.04
C LEU A 80 5.20 18.30 19.94
N ALA A 81 4.54 19.05 20.81
CA ALA A 81 4.64 20.51 20.87
C ALA A 81 6.04 20.99 21.31
N GLY A 82 6.72 20.22 22.16
CA GLY A 82 8.07 20.54 22.62
C GLY A 82 9.19 20.06 21.68
N ALA A 83 8.87 19.21 20.70
CA ALA A 83 9.83 18.68 19.74
C ALA A 83 10.25 19.76 18.73
N ARG A 84 11.54 19.83 18.42
CA ARG A 84 12.09 20.79 17.44
C ARG A 84 12.04 20.24 16.03
N ARG A 85 12.13 18.92 15.88
CA ARG A 85 12.09 18.24 14.57
C ARG A 85 11.50 16.84 14.74
N PRO A 86 10.18 16.72 14.94
CA PRO A 86 9.52 15.43 15.06
C PRO A 86 9.49 14.69 13.72
N LEU A 87 9.44 13.36 13.78
CA LEU A 87 9.20 12.46 12.65
C LEU A 87 7.81 11.84 12.77
N ILE A 88 6.99 11.94 11.73
CA ILE A 88 5.73 11.18 11.60
C ILE A 88 5.98 10.02 10.63
N ALA A 89 5.97 8.79 11.15
CA ALA A 89 6.33 7.58 10.43
C ALA A 89 5.37 6.41 10.61
N GLY A 90 5.65 5.29 9.93
CA GLY A 90 4.77 4.12 9.81
C GLY A 90 3.60 4.37 8.87
N LEU A 91 2.88 5.48 9.09
CA LEU A 91 1.84 6.06 8.22
C LEU A 91 0.73 5.10 7.81
N GLY A 92 0.48 4.06 8.60
CA GLY A 92 -0.55 3.08 8.33
C GLY A 92 -1.93 3.61 8.70
N THR A 93 -2.63 4.27 7.77
CA THR A 93 -3.93 4.90 8.02
C THR A 93 -4.77 5.08 6.76
N ASP A 94 -6.01 5.55 6.89
CA ASP A 94 -6.90 5.86 5.77
C ASP A 94 -6.71 7.30 5.27
N VAL A 95 -7.46 7.71 4.24
CA VAL A 95 -7.39 9.07 3.69
C VAL A 95 -7.67 10.15 4.75
N ALA A 96 -8.61 9.93 5.66
CA ALA A 96 -8.93 10.90 6.70
C ALA A 96 -7.75 11.07 7.69
N GLY A 97 -7.18 9.96 8.14
CA GLY A 97 -5.98 9.98 8.98
C GLY A 97 -4.79 10.61 8.27
N ALA A 98 -4.57 10.31 6.99
CA ALA A 98 -3.47 10.88 6.21
C ALA A 98 -3.56 12.41 6.08
N ARG A 99 -4.77 12.93 5.84
CA ARG A 99 -5.03 14.38 5.82
C ARG A 99 -4.77 15.02 7.18
N ALA A 100 -5.18 14.35 8.27
CA ALA A 100 -4.94 14.82 9.62
C ALA A 100 -3.45 14.85 9.96
N LEU A 101 -2.70 13.78 9.67
CA LEU A 101 -1.26 13.69 9.88
C LEU A 101 -0.49 14.74 9.09
N THR A 102 -0.88 15.01 7.84
CA THR A 102 -0.24 16.05 7.03
C THR A 102 -0.41 17.44 7.67
N ARG A 103 -1.61 17.76 8.17
CA ARG A 103 -1.85 19.03 8.90
C ARG A 103 -1.16 19.09 10.26
N LEU A 104 -1.03 17.94 10.94
CA LEU A 104 -0.23 17.87 12.17
C LEU A 104 1.23 18.18 11.87
N ALA A 105 1.78 17.65 10.77
CA ALA A 105 3.13 17.96 10.33
C ALA A 105 3.34 19.46 10.08
N ASP A 106 2.38 20.13 9.43
CA ASP A 106 2.39 21.60 9.27
C ASP A 106 2.44 22.32 10.63
N ALA A 107 1.65 21.86 11.60
CA ALA A 107 1.54 22.49 12.91
C ALA A 107 2.80 22.33 13.79
N CYS A 108 3.52 21.21 13.67
CA CYS A 108 4.70 20.91 14.50
C CYS A 108 6.04 20.89 13.75
N GLY A 109 6.05 21.22 12.46
CA GLY A 109 7.27 21.23 11.64
C GLY A 109 7.89 19.84 11.45
N ALA A 110 7.06 18.81 11.27
CA ALA A 110 7.52 17.42 11.22
C ALA A 110 8.08 17.01 9.85
N VAL A 111 8.95 16.01 9.87
CA VAL A 111 9.24 15.18 8.69
C VAL A 111 8.16 14.11 8.55
N VAL A 112 7.66 13.87 7.34
CA VAL A 112 6.66 12.84 7.06
C VAL A 112 7.26 11.80 6.11
N ASP A 113 7.47 10.58 6.60
CA ASP A 113 7.97 9.47 5.80
C ASP A 113 7.51 8.11 6.35
N ALA A 114 7.21 7.16 5.46
CA ALA A 114 6.68 5.86 5.87
C ALA A 114 7.74 4.94 6.50
N GLY A 115 9.03 5.18 6.23
CA GLY A 115 10.12 4.23 6.47
C GLY A 115 10.12 3.06 5.47
N GLY A 116 11.28 2.40 5.35
CA GLY A 116 11.55 1.32 4.41
C GLY A 116 11.81 1.78 2.97
N ASP A 117 12.70 1.06 2.28
CA ASP A 117 13.28 1.45 0.99
C ASP A 117 12.27 1.52 -0.17
N GLY A 118 11.22 0.70 -0.15
CA GLY A 118 10.30 0.55 -1.28
C GLY A 118 9.31 1.70 -1.50
N ALA A 119 9.10 2.56 -0.50
CA ALA A 119 8.03 3.57 -0.52
C ALA A 119 8.26 4.66 -1.58
N LEU A 120 9.52 5.00 -1.88
CA LEU A 120 9.88 6.04 -2.84
C LEU A 120 10.33 5.56 -4.21
N CYS A 121 10.55 4.26 -4.41
CA CYS A 121 10.99 3.71 -5.70
C CYS A 121 10.08 4.16 -6.86
N MET A 122 8.76 4.15 -6.61
CA MET A 122 7.77 4.54 -7.61
C MET A 122 7.73 6.05 -7.86
N PRO A 123 7.50 6.93 -6.86
CA PRO A 123 7.50 8.38 -7.07
C PRO A 123 8.75 8.91 -7.76
N ARG A 124 9.95 8.47 -7.35
CA ARG A 124 11.22 8.95 -7.94
C ARG A 124 11.32 8.63 -9.42
N ALA A 125 11.11 7.36 -9.79
CA ALA A 125 11.19 6.94 -11.18
C ALA A 125 10.16 7.68 -12.07
N LEU A 126 8.96 7.95 -11.53
CA LEU A 126 7.93 8.70 -12.23
C LEU A 126 8.25 10.20 -12.36
N GLN A 127 8.89 10.81 -11.35
CA GLN A 127 9.31 12.22 -11.40
C GLN A 127 10.39 12.45 -12.47
N ASP A 128 11.30 11.50 -12.66
CA ASP A 128 12.38 11.61 -13.64
C ASP A 128 11.92 11.33 -15.07
N ARG A 129 11.06 10.32 -15.28
CA ARG A 129 10.74 9.79 -16.63
C ARG A 129 9.26 9.60 -16.94
N GLY A 130 8.36 9.86 -16.00
CA GLY A 130 6.96 9.46 -16.11
C GLY A 130 6.78 7.95 -16.08
N GLY A 131 5.60 7.47 -16.45
CA GLY A 131 5.33 6.04 -16.49
C GLY A 131 4.02 5.66 -17.16
N TYR A 132 3.86 4.37 -17.42
CA TYR A 132 2.69 3.79 -18.06
C TYR A 132 2.06 2.80 -17.09
N SER A 133 0.88 3.12 -16.54
CA SER A 133 0.19 2.29 -15.56
C SER A 133 -1.08 1.65 -16.11
N THR A 134 -1.56 0.59 -15.46
CA THR A 134 -2.83 -0.08 -15.74
C THR A 134 -3.61 -0.32 -14.45
N THR A 135 -4.88 -0.72 -14.59
CA THR A 135 -5.72 -1.15 -13.45
C THR A 135 -5.81 -2.67 -13.36
N LEU A 136 -6.09 -3.23 -12.18
CA LEU A 136 -6.36 -4.66 -12.01
C LEU A 136 -7.49 -5.14 -12.93
N ALA A 137 -8.51 -4.31 -13.17
CA ALA A 137 -9.60 -4.64 -14.10
C ALA A 137 -9.10 -4.73 -15.55
N GLU A 138 -8.25 -3.80 -15.99
CA GLU A 138 -7.64 -3.89 -17.32
C GLU A 138 -6.70 -5.10 -17.45
N VAL A 139 -5.93 -5.44 -16.40
CA VAL A 139 -5.16 -6.69 -16.39
C VAL A 139 -6.10 -7.89 -16.53
N ALA A 140 -7.18 -7.91 -15.75
CA ALA A 140 -8.14 -9.01 -15.70
C ALA A 140 -8.91 -9.21 -17.01
N GLU A 141 -9.09 -8.18 -17.83
CA GLU A 141 -9.91 -8.24 -19.04
C GLU A 141 -9.09 -8.23 -20.34
N ARG A 142 -7.93 -7.55 -20.36
CA ARG A 142 -7.21 -7.24 -21.60
C ARG A 142 -5.87 -7.94 -21.74
N ALA A 143 -5.20 -8.26 -20.63
CA ALA A 143 -3.86 -8.83 -20.69
C ALA A 143 -3.87 -10.22 -21.31
N ASP A 144 -3.08 -10.41 -22.36
CA ASP A 144 -2.78 -11.72 -22.95
C ASP A 144 -1.40 -12.24 -22.50
N LEU A 145 -0.50 -11.35 -22.06
CA LEU A 145 0.78 -11.67 -21.43
C LEU A 145 0.97 -10.89 -20.13
N ILE A 146 1.30 -11.59 -19.05
CA ILE A 146 1.70 -10.99 -17.77
C ILE A 146 3.16 -11.39 -17.47
N LEU A 147 4.04 -10.41 -17.26
CA LEU A 147 5.43 -10.62 -16.88
C LEU A 147 5.64 -10.15 -15.43
N THR A 148 5.92 -11.05 -14.48
CA THR A 148 6.37 -10.65 -13.14
C THR A 148 7.88 -10.44 -13.12
N ILE A 149 8.35 -9.37 -12.47
CA ILE A 149 9.76 -8.97 -12.46
C ILE A 149 10.24 -8.93 -11.01
N GLY A 150 11.08 -9.89 -10.64
CA GLY A 150 11.71 -9.96 -9.33
C GLY A 150 10.76 -10.18 -8.14
N CYS A 151 9.50 -10.56 -8.39
CA CYS A 151 8.48 -10.65 -7.35
C CYS A 151 7.62 -11.93 -7.47
N ALA A 152 7.02 -12.30 -6.34
CA ALA A 152 6.03 -13.37 -6.22
C ALA A 152 4.76 -12.81 -5.55
N PRO A 153 3.86 -12.17 -6.33
CA PRO A 153 2.69 -11.44 -5.82
C PRO A 153 1.87 -12.20 -4.78
N SER A 154 1.73 -13.52 -4.91
CA SER A 154 0.89 -14.30 -3.99
C SER A 154 1.41 -14.31 -2.55
N ARG A 155 2.69 -14.00 -2.31
CA ARG A 155 3.28 -14.00 -0.96
C ARG A 155 2.71 -12.87 -0.11
N ALA A 156 2.65 -11.67 -0.67
CA ALA A 156 2.12 -10.50 0.02
C ALA A 156 0.64 -10.23 -0.28
N GLN A 157 0.16 -10.63 -1.47
CA GLN A 157 -1.21 -10.47 -1.92
C GLN A 157 -1.81 -11.82 -2.37
N PRO A 158 -2.29 -12.67 -1.43
CA PRO A 158 -2.65 -14.07 -1.70
C PRO A 158 -3.64 -14.29 -2.85
N ARG A 159 -4.54 -13.33 -3.09
CA ARG A 159 -5.58 -13.40 -4.12
C ARG A 159 -5.20 -12.69 -5.43
N PHE A 160 -3.95 -12.27 -5.61
CA PHE A 160 -3.54 -11.51 -6.80
C PHE A 160 -3.88 -12.24 -8.10
N TRP A 161 -3.46 -13.51 -8.25
CA TRP A 161 -3.69 -14.27 -9.47
C TRP A 161 -5.17 -14.58 -9.74
N GLU A 162 -5.99 -14.66 -8.70
CA GLU A 162 -7.44 -14.78 -8.88
C GLU A 162 -8.02 -13.54 -9.56
N ARG A 163 -7.57 -12.37 -9.12
CA ARG A 163 -8.01 -11.10 -9.68
C ARG A 163 -7.36 -10.76 -11.01
N ALA A 164 -6.11 -11.17 -11.20
CA ALA A 164 -5.31 -10.83 -12.38
C ALA A 164 -5.53 -11.76 -13.57
N LEU A 165 -5.95 -13.02 -13.37
CA LEU A 165 -6.13 -14.00 -14.46
C LEU A 165 -7.56 -14.08 -15.00
N GLY A 166 -8.57 -13.60 -14.28
CA GLY A 166 -9.97 -13.66 -14.75
C GLY A 166 -10.35 -15.09 -15.20
N GLY A 167 -11.02 -15.19 -16.35
CA GLY A 167 -11.47 -16.46 -16.93
C GLY A 167 -10.87 -16.86 -18.29
N GLY A 168 -9.94 -16.10 -18.87
CA GLY A 168 -9.41 -16.32 -20.22
C GLY A 168 -8.04 -17.02 -20.26
N PRO A 169 -7.63 -17.60 -21.41
CA PRO A 169 -6.28 -18.15 -21.58
C PRO A 169 -5.24 -17.02 -21.57
N ARG A 170 -4.18 -17.19 -20.77
CA ARG A 170 -3.10 -16.19 -20.61
C ARG A 170 -1.74 -16.86 -20.56
N THR A 171 -0.73 -16.12 -21.00
CA THR A 171 0.68 -16.48 -20.76
C THR A 171 1.18 -15.68 -19.57
N VAL A 172 1.72 -16.37 -18.57
CA VAL A 172 2.38 -15.77 -17.42
C VAL A 172 3.86 -16.11 -17.49
N ILE A 173 4.71 -15.10 -17.50
CA ILE A 173 6.16 -15.27 -17.49
C ILE A 173 6.69 -14.72 -16.17
N GLN A 174 7.51 -15.49 -15.48
CA GLN A 174 8.07 -15.15 -14.19
C GLN A 174 9.57 -14.90 -14.34
N PHE A 175 10.00 -13.67 -14.11
CA PHE A 175 11.38 -13.25 -14.31
C PHE A 175 12.10 -13.08 -12.97
N GLY A 176 12.96 -14.06 -12.65
CA GLY A 176 13.85 -14.07 -11.50
C GLY A 176 13.29 -14.71 -10.23
N VAL A 177 11.98 -14.61 -9.96
CA VAL A 177 11.37 -15.18 -8.74
C VAL A 177 10.13 -16.00 -9.08
N ASP A 178 10.07 -17.21 -8.52
CA ASP A 178 8.93 -18.09 -8.68
C ASP A 178 7.79 -17.80 -7.68
N ASP A 179 6.57 -17.68 -8.19
CA ASP A 179 5.34 -17.52 -7.42
C ASP A 179 4.70 -18.90 -7.16
N PRO A 180 4.59 -19.31 -5.88
CA PRO A 180 4.09 -20.65 -5.54
C PRO A 180 2.61 -20.85 -5.86
N ALA A 181 1.80 -19.78 -5.93
CA ALA A 181 0.38 -19.92 -6.17
C ALA A 181 0.05 -20.33 -7.62
N LEU A 182 0.93 -20.05 -8.59
CA LEU A 182 0.71 -20.45 -9.99
C LEU A 182 0.80 -21.97 -10.22
N ALA A 183 1.60 -22.69 -9.43
CA ALA A 183 1.70 -24.14 -9.50
C ALA A 183 0.40 -24.85 -9.04
N ALA A 184 -0.38 -24.21 -8.18
CA ALA A 184 -1.53 -24.78 -7.50
C ALA A 184 -2.89 -24.53 -8.20
N ARG A 185 -2.94 -23.80 -9.33
CA ARG A 185 -4.21 -23.40 -9.97
C ARG A 185 -4.79 -24.48 -10.90
N ALA A 186 -6.12 -24.57 -10.91
CA ALA A 186 -6.89 -25.50 -11.74
C ALA A 186 -6.96 -25.07 -13.22
N ILE A 187 -7.10 -23.77 -13.49
CA ILE A 187 -6.90 -23.18 -14.83
C ILE A 187 -5.44 -22.72 -14.86
N ARG A 188 -4.61 -23.45 -15.60
CA ARG A 188 -3.19 -23.15 -15.70
C ARG A 188 -2.98 -22.17 -16.86
N PRO A 189 -2.65 -20.90 -16.60
CA PRO A 189 -2.03 -20.11 -17.65
C PRO A 189 -0.78 -20.85 -18.15
N VAL A 190 -0.32 -20.53 -19.36
CA VAL A 190 0.99 -21.00 -19.81
C VAL A 190 2.02 -20.27 -18.96
N THR A 191 2.59 -20.98 -17.98
CA THR A 191 3.58 -20.43 -17.07
C THR A 191 4.99 -20.73 -17.56
N VAL A 192 5.82 -19.70 -17.71
CA VAL A 192 7.24 -19.84 -18.04
C VAL A 192 8.07 -19.16 -16.97
N SER A 193 8.81 -19.96 -16.19
CA SER A 193 9.77 -19.47 -15.21
C SER A 193 11.13 -19.25 -15.86
N MET A 194 11.71 -18.08 -15.61
CA MET A 194 13.01 -17.68 -16.12
C MET A 194 13.93 -17.31 -14.96
N SER A 195 15.00 -18.08 -14.80
CA SER A 195 16.10 -17.72 -13.90
C SER A 195 16.88 -16.54 -14.46
N LEU A 196 17.43 -15.73 -13.57
CA LEU A 196 18.41 -14.70 -13.94
C LEU A 196 19.68 -15.36 -14.47
N ALA A 197 20.23 -14.83 -15.56
CA ALA A 197 21.54 -15.21 -16.07
C ALA A 197 22.66 -14.51 -15.28
N SER A 198 22.39 -13.31 -14.75
CA SER A 198 23.33 -12.54 -13.94
C SER A 198 22.65 -12.00 -12.67
N GLU A 199 22.19 -10.76 -12.73
CA GLU A 199 21.39 -10.08 -11.71
C GLU A 199 20.22 -9.36 -12.36
N LEU A 200 19.22 -8.98 -11.56
CA LEU A 200 17.95 -8.48 -12.07
C LEU A 200 18.12 -7.24 -12.96
N PHE A 201 18.96 -6.28 -12.57
CA PHE A 201 19.18 -5.06 -13.34
C PHE A 201 19.85 -5.34 -14.68
N SER A 202 20.95 -6.10 -14.67
CA SER A 202 21.74 -6.43 -15.86
C SER A 202 20.93 -7.23 -16.89
N ASP A 203 20.14 -8.21 -16.44
CA ASP A 203 19.30 -9.00 -17.34
C ASP A 203 18.09 -8.20 -17.86
N LEU A 204 17.48 -7.35 -17.03
CA LEU A 204 16.39 -6.46 -17.46
C LEU A 204 16.91 -5.41 -18.47
N ALA A 205 18.14 -4.92 -18.30
CA ALA A 205 18.76 -3.97 -19.22
C ALA A 205 19.04 -4.63 -20.57
N THR A 206 19.51 -5.88 -20.53
CA THR A 206 19.69 -6.71 -21.73
C THR A 206 18.36 -6.97 -22.43
N LEU A 207 17.30 -7.31 -21.69
CA LEU A 207 15.95 -7.46 -22.23
C LEU A 207 15.45 -6.18 -22.90
N ALA A 208 15.64 -5.02 -22.25
CA ALA A 208 15.26 -3.73 -22.80
C ALA A 208 16.02 -3.41 -24.11
N ALA A 209 17.31 -3.73 -24.19
CA ALA A 209 18.09 -3.58 -25.41
C ALA A 209 17.55 -4.48 -26.55
N LEU A 210 17.24 -5.75 -26.25
CA LEU A 210 16.68 -6.70 -27.22
C LEU A 210 15.29 -6.28 -27.72
N VAL A 211 14.42 -5.81 -26.83
CA VAL A 211 13.09 -5.30 -27.20
C VAL A 211 13.21 -4.05 -28.08
N ALA A 212 14.19 -3.18 -27.81
CA ALA A 212 14.49 -2.01 -28.64
C ALA A 212 15.19 -2.36 -29.97
N GLY A 213 15.47 -3.63 -30.25
CA GLY A 213 16.18 -4.06 -31.46
C GLY A 213 17.65 -3.62 -31.51
N ARG A 214 18.25 -3.32 -30.35
CA ARG A 214 19.67 -2.94 -30.27
C ARG A 214 20.56 -4.19 -30.33
N PRO A 215 21.75 -4.10 -30.96
CA PRO A 215 22.68 -5.22 -30.98
C PRO A 215 23.14 -5.55 -29.56
N VAL A 216 23.07 -6.82 -29.20
CA VAL A 216 23.61 -7.39 -27.97
C VAL A 216 24.52 -8.54 -28.35
N THR A 217 25.77 -8.52 -27.91
CA THR A 217 26.72 -9.59 -28.17
C THR A 217 26.32 -10.84 -27.40
N ASN A 218 26.18 -11.98 -28.08
CA ASN A 218 25.81 -13.27 -27.50
C ASN A 218 24.62 -13.20 -26.51
N PRO A 219 23.44 -12.71 -26.93
CA PRO A 219 22.35 -12.51 -25.99
C PRO A 219 21.85 -13.85 -25.44
N PRO A 220 21.53 -13.98 -24.14
CA PRO A 220 20.98 -15.21 -23.59
C PRO A 220 19.73 -15.65 -24.36
N PRO A 221 19.64 -16.92 -24.83
CA PRO A 221 18.50 -17.38 -25.64
C PRO A 221 17.13 -17.15 -24.98
N ALA A 222 17.07 -17.31 -23.66
CA ALA A 222 15.87 -17.07 -22.87
C ALA A 222 15.40 -15.60 -22.95
N LEU A 223 16.33 -14.63 -22.90
CA LEU A 223 16.00 -13.20 -23.04
C LEU A 223 15.62 -12.84 -24.47
N GLN A 224 16.24 -13.45 -25.48
CA GLN A 224 15.84 -13.27 -26.88
C GLN A 224 14.41 -13.76 -27.10
N TRP A 225 14.09 -14.94 -26.57
CA TRP A 225 12.74 -15.49 -26.61
C TRP A 225 11.76 -14.56 -25.88
N LEU A 226 12.05 -14.11 -24.67
CA LEU A 226 11.18 -13.18 -23.94
C LEU A 226 10.95 -11.87 -24.70
N ALA A 227 11.99 -11.29 -25.28
CA ALA A 227 11.87 -10.08 -26.11
C ALA A 227 10.96 -10.30 -27.33
N SER A 228 10.96 -11.50 -27.92
CA SER A 228 10.03 -11.86 -28.99
C SER A 228 8.59 -11.98 -28.51
N GLN A 229 8.36 -12.59 -27.33
CA GLN A 229 7.02 -12.76 -26.75
C GLN A 229 6.42 -11.40 -26.40
N LEU A 230 7.19 -10.52 -25.76
CA LEU A 230 6.74 -9.18 -25.39
C LEU A 230 6.35 -8.33 -26.62
N ARG A 231 7.10 -8.44 -27.73
CA ARG A 231 6.77 -7.73 -28.97
C ARG A 231 5.55 -8.30 -29.69
N ALA A 232 5.27 -9.59 -29.52
CA ALA A 232 4.15 -10.28 -30.16
C ALA A 232 2.84 -10.17 -29.36
N ALA A 233 2.90 -9.89 -28.06
CA ALA A 233 1.74 -9.73 -27.20
C ALA A 233 0.84 -8.57 -27.68
N ARG A 234 -0.47 -8.70 -27.54
CA ARG A 234 -1.45 -7.63 -27.85
C ARG A 234 -1.55 -6.61 -26.71
N TYR A 235 -1.45 -7.06 -25.47
CA TYR A 235 -1.46 -6.25 -24.26
C TYR A 235 -0.60 -6.90 -23.18
N ALA A 236 0.68 -6.52 -23.14
CA ALA A 236 1.62 -7.02 -22.13
C ALA A 236 1.53 -6.21 -20.83
N VAL A 237 1.39 -6.88 -19.69
CA VAL A 237 1.44 -6.22 -18.38
C VAL A 237 2.68 -6.63 -17.63
N LEU A 238 3.51 -5.65 -17.25
CA LEU A 238 4.68 -5.86 -16.42
C LEU A 238 4.30 -5.60 -14.96
N VAL A 239 4.51 -6.58 -14.10
CA VAL A 239 4.13 -6.57 -12.69
C VAL A 239 5.38 -6.62 -11.82
N TRP A 240 5.47 -5.74 -10.84
CA TRP A 240 6.56 -5.72 -9.86
C TRP A 240 6.05 -5.27 -8.49
N GLU A 241 6.80 -5.59 -7.44
CA GLU A 241 6.54 -5.12 -6.08
C GLU A 241 7.68 -4.18 -5.65
N PRO A 242 7.45 -2.87 -5.46
CA PRO A 242 8.51 -1.94 -5.07
C PRO A 242 9.27 -2.35 -3.80
N ALA A 243 8.59 -2.99 -2.85
CA ALA A 243 9.18 -3.49 -1.61
C ALA A 243 9.98 -4.79 -1.78
N ALA A 244 9.88 -5.47 -2.93
CA ALA A 244 10.66 -6.67 -3.25
C ALA A 244 11.88 -6.37 -4.12
N LEU A 245 12.00 -5.13 -4.62
CA LEU A 245 13.16 -4.70 -5.40
C LEU A 245 14.39 -4.56 -4.47
N PRO A 246 15.61 -4.82 -4.98
CA PRO A 246 16.84 -4.54 -4.25
C PRO A 246 17.00 -3.03 -3.98
N ALA A 247 18.06 -2.69 -3.23
CA ALA A 247 18.50 -1.31 -3.08
C ALA A 247 18.61 -0.60 -4.44
N GLN A 248 18.33 0.71 -4.46
CA GLN A 248 18.23 1.50 -5.69
C GLN A 248 17.15 0.99 -6.66
N GLY A 249 16.06 0.43 -6.12
CA GLY A 249 14.94 -0.11 -6.89
C GLY A 249 14.28 0.90 -7.85
N GLU A 250 14.42 2.21 -7.61
CA GLU A 250 14.00 3.26 -8.55
C GLU A 250 14.63 3.13 -9.93
N LEU A 251 15.87 2.65 -10.05
CA LEU A 251 16.54 2.43 -11.34
C LEU A 251 15.90 1.27 -12.10
N LEU A 252 15.49 0.22 -11.38
CA LEU A 252 14.73 -0.88 -11.96
C LEU A 252 13.35 -0.41 -12.41
N VAL A 253 12.65 0.40 -11.61
CA VAL A 253 11.36 0.98 -12.01
C VAL A 253 11.52 1.85 -13.26
N GLU A 254 12.55 2.70 -13.33
CA GLU A 254 12.82 3.51 -14.53
C GLU A 254 13.01 2.62 -15.76
N LEU A 255 13.80 1.54 -15.61
CA LEU A 255 14.09 0.60 -16.69
C LEU A 255 12.84 -0.18 -17.13
N ILE A 256 11.98 -0.60 -16.19
CA ILE A 256 10.67 -1.21 -16.47
C ILE A 256 9.82 -0.23 -17.30
N GLN A 257 9.70 1.02 -16.86
CA GLN A 257 8.88 2.02 -17.56
C GLN A 257 9.44 2.35 -18.95
N ARG A 258 10.76 2.38 -19.11
CA ARG A 258 11.42 2.55 -20.42
C ARG A 258 11.15 1.37 -21.36
N LEU A 259 11.21 0.14 -20.84
CA LEU A 259 10.87 -1.06 -21.58
C LEU A 259 9.41 -1.01 -22.06
N ILE A 260 8.48 -0.63 -21.18
CA ILE A 260 7.06 -0.44 -21.53
C ILE A 260 6.89 0.63 -22.62
N GLY A 261 7.53 1.79 -22.45
CA GLY A 261 7.49 2.86 -23.46
C GLY A 261 8.01 2.41 -24.83
N THR A 262 9.05 1.58 -24.85
CA THR A 262 9.60 1.00 -26.08
C THR A 262 8.59 0.06 -26.75
N LEU A 263 7.95 -0.83 -25.98
CA LEU A 263 6.91 -1.73 -26.48
C LEU A 263 5.72 -0.95 -27.05
N ASN A 264 5.33 0.14 -26.40
CA ASN A 264 4.19 0.97 -26.82
C ASN A 264 4.37 1.66 -28.19
N GLY A 265 5.59 1.68 -28.73
CA GLY A 265 5.85 2.12 -30.11
C GLY A 265 5.30 1.18 -31.18
N ALA A 266 5.05 -0.10 -30.86
CA ALA A 266 4.60 -1.11 -31.82
C ALA A 266 3.41 -1.97 -31.34
N THR A 267 3.30 -2.21 -30.04
CA THR A 267 2.19 -2.94 -29.41
C THR A 267 1.61 -2.14 -28.23
N ARG A 268 0.85 -2.76 -27.33
CA ARG A 268 0.41 -2.15 -26.08
C ARG A 268 1.03 -2.88 -24.89
N ALA A 269 1.59 -2.09 -23.99
CA ALA A 269 2.12 -2.55 -22.73
C ALA A 269 1.85 -1.54 -21.62
N ALA A 270 1.70 -2.04 -20.39
CA ALA A 270 1.48 -1.20 -19.21
C ALA A 270 2.08 -1.84 -17.96
N GLY A 271 2.30 -1.02 -16.93
CA GLY A 271 2.87 -1.45 -15.65
C GLY A 271 1.83 -1.55 -14.54
N LEU A 272 1.95 -2.57 -13.70
CA LEU A 272 1.19 -2.71 -12.47
C LEU A 272 2.16 -2.88 -11.29
N ALA A 273 2.40 -1.79 -10.56
CA ALA A 273 3.14 -1.82 -9.31
C ALA A 273 2.24 -2.34 -8.17
N LEU A 274 2.65 -3.41 -7.54
CA LEU A 274 2.00 -4.00 -6.37
C LEU A 274 2.58 -3.42 -5.09
N GLY A 275 1.85 -2.52 -4.44
CA GLY A 275 2.37 -1.78 -3.28
C GLY A 275 1.33 -0.86 -2.64
N GLY A 276 1.79 -0.03 -1.70
CA GLY A 276 0.90 0.92 -1.01
C GLY A 276 -0.06 0.27 -0.02
N GLY A 277 0.27 -0.93 0.47
CA GLY A 277 -0.50 -1.67 1.47
C GLY A 277 -0.57 -0.93 2.79
N ASP A 278 -1.46 -1.40 3.66
CA ASP A 278 -1.65 -0.86 5.02
C ASP A 278 -1.92 0.65 5.01
N GLY A 279 -2.56 1.15 3.95
CA GLY A 279 -2.91 2.57 3.82
C GLY A 279 -1.82 3.49 3.26
N LEU A 280 -0.64 2.97 2.94
CA LEU A 280 0.44 3.80 2.39
C LEU A 280 0.10 4.46 1.05
N ALA A 281 -0.67 3.79 0.17
CA ALA A 281 -1.15 4.42 -1.05
C ALA A 281 -2.01 5.65 -0.75
N SER A 282 -2.89 5.52 0.25
CA SER A 282 -3.76 6.60 0.72
C SER A 282 -2.96 7.73 1.33
N MET A 283 -1.93 7.40 2.12
CA MET A 283 -1.03 8.40 2.69
C MET A 283 -0.27 9.16 1.59
N GLN A 284 0.38 8.44 0.67
CA GLN A 284 1.14 9.02 -0.42
C GLN A 284 0.27 9.95 -1.28
N GLN A 285 -0.93 9.50 -1.65
CA GLN A 285 -1.86 10.31 -2.44
C GLN A 285 -2.35 11.53 -1.68
N ALA A 286 -2.75 11.34 -0.42
CA ALA A 286 -3.29 12.42 0.40
C ALA A 286 -2.28 13.51 0.69
N HIS A 287 -1.06 13.09 0.99
CA HIS A 287 0.05 14.01 1.15
C HIS A 287 0.29 14.78 -0.15
N LEU A 288 0.41 14.08 -1.28
CA LEU A 288 0.67 14.70 -2.60
C LEU A 288 -0.36 15.75 -2.99
N TRP A 289 -1.67 15.51 -2.86
CA TRP A 289 -2.65 16.53 -3.25
C TRP A 289 -2.75 17.70 -2.26
N LEU A 290 -2.27 17.55 -1.02
CA LEU A 290 -2.26 18.61 -0.03
C LEU A 290 -1.00 19.49 -0.13
N THR A 291 0.14 18.88 -0.43
CA THR A 291 1.46 19.53 -0.40
C THR A 291 2.04 19.82 -1.77
N GLY A 292 1.60 19.09 -2.80
CA GLY A 292 2.26 19.03 -4.11
C GLY A 292 3.54 18.19 -4.12
N LEU A 293 3.90 17.54 -3.02
CA LEU A 293 5.15 16.78 -2.84
C LEU A 293 4.87 15.34 -2.37
N PRO A 294 5.74 14.36 -2.70
CA PRO A 294 5.63 13.00 -2.16
C PRO A 294 6.04 12.93 -0.68
N LEU A 295 5.97 11.74 -0.07
CA LEU A 295 6.60 11.47 1.23
C LEU A 295 8.12 11.75 1.21
N ARG A 296 8.74 11.72 2.39
CA ARG A 296 10.08 12.29 2.65
C ARG A 296 10.08 13.80 2.41
N THR A 297 9.13 14.44 3.06
CA THR A 297 8.94 15.89 3.02
C THR A 297 8.96 16.42 4.44
N GLN A 298 9.76 17.45 4.66
CA GLN A 298 9.82 18.20 5.89
C GLN A 298 8.87 19.39 5.79
N HIS A 299 7.98 19.50 6.76
CA HIS A 299 7.15 20.66 6.98
C HIS A 299 7.91 21.65 7.86
N GLY A 300 7.84 22.94 7.56
CA GLY A 300 8.52 23.94 8.35
C GLY A 300 8.03 25.35 8.09
N PRO A 301 8.44 26.32 8.92
CA PRO A 301 7.98 27.71 8.82
C PRO A 301 8.42 28.42 7.52
N ARG A 302 9.42 27.85 6.82
CA ARG A 302 9.90 28.36 5.52
C ARG A 302 9.21 27.70 4.33
N GLY A 303 8.23 26.83 4.56
CA GLY A 303 7.58 26.01 3.55
C GLY A 303 8.01 24.55 3.63
N LEU A 304 7.79 23.83 2.53
CA LEU A 304 8.01 22.40 2.43
C LEU A 304 9.35 22.11 1.76
N GLU A 305 10.09 21.16 2.31
CA GLU A 305 11.37 20.69 1.75
C GLU A 305 11.27 19.19 1.48
N HIS A 306 11.38 18.81 0.21
CA HIS A 306 11.46 17.42 -0.20
C HIS A 306 12.91 17.07 -0.48
N ASP A 307 13.49 16.19 0.35
CA ASP A 307 14.76 15.56 0.08
C ASP A 307 14.65 14.07 0.35
N PRO A 308 14.61 13.24 -0.71
CA PRO A 308 14.29 11.85 -0.53
C PRO A 308 15.49 11.05 0.03
N TRP A 309 16.70 11.61 0.10
CA TRP A 309 17.85 10.96 0.75
C TRP A 309 18.01 11.41 2.20
N CYS A 310 17.96 12.72 2.45
CA CYS A 310 18.18 13.27 3.79
C CYS A 310 16.98 13.10 4.72
N LEU A 311 15.77 12.87 4.18
CA LEU A 311 14.54 12.74 4.96
C LEU A 311 14.01 11.30 5.01
N ASP A 312 14.90 10.31 4.86
CA ASP A 312 14.60 8.91 5.11
C ASP A 312 14.36 8.63 6.60
N ALA A 313 13.19 8.08 6.96
CA ALA A 313 12.82 7.86 8.36
C ALA A 313 13.77 6.94 9.13
N ASP A 314 14.29 5.90 8.48
CA ASP A 314 15.16 4.92 9.12
C ASP A 314 16.54 5.52 9.39
N ALA A 315 17.09 6.27 8.44
CA ALA A 315 18.32 7.05 8.62
C ALA A 315 18.14 8.13 9.70
N LEU A 316 17.07 8.93 9.62
CA LEU A 316 16.78 9.98 10.60
C LEU A 316 16.68 9.45 12.04
N ALA A 317 16.02 8.30 12.21
CA ALA A 317 15.88 7.65 13.52
C ALA A 317 17.20 7.05 14.01
N THR A 318 18.02 6.48 13.11
CA THR A 318 19.32 5.87 13.43
C THR A 318 20.35 6.93 13.83
N ASP A 319 20.40 8.04 13.10
CA ASP A 319 21.36 9.13 13.31
C ASP A 319 20.93 10.10 14.44
N ALA A 320 19.76 9.86 15.05
CA ALA A 320 19.13 10.76 16.02
C ALA A 320 19.00 12.21 15.49
N ALA A 321 18.73 12.35 14.19
CA ALA A 321 18.55 13.63 13.50
C ALA A 321 17.13 14.22 13.68
N VAL A 322 16.30 13.54 14.47
CA VAL A 322 14.95 13.91 14.93
C VAL A 322 14.91 13.76 16.45
N ASP A 323 13.99 14.45 17.13
CA ASP A 323 13.93 14.46 18.60
C ASP A 323 12.67 13.83 19.21
N ALA A 324 11.68 13.48 18.38
CA ALA A 324 10.54 12.66 18.76
C ALA A 324 10.00 11.91 17.54
N VAL A 325 9.36 10.76 17.76
CA VAL A 325 8.71 9.99 16.69
C VAL A 325 7.23 9.79 17.00
N LEU A 326 6.37 10.09 16.04
CA LEU A 326 4.97 9.65 15.98
C LEU A 326 4.87 8.50 14.98
N TRP A 327 4.66 7.28 15.46
CA TRP A 327 4.47 6.10 14.61
C TRP A 327 2.99 5.73 14.52
N VAL A 328 2.51 5.51 13.29
CA VAL A 328 1.11 5.14 13.02
C VAL A 328 1.04 3.77 12.34
N ASP A 329 0.33 2.83 12.95
CA ASP A 329 0.06 1.49 12.44
C ASP A 329 -1.37 1.04 12.79
N ALA A 330 -2.35 1.62 12.09
CA ALA A 330 -3.77 1.30 12.29
C ALA A 330 -4.18 -0.04 11.65
N PHE A 331 -3.28 -0.77 10.99
CA PHE A 331 -3.58 -2.10 10.42
C PHE A 331 -2.86 -3.24 11.14
N GLY A 332 -1.94 -2.91 12.06
CA GLY A 332 -1.18 -3.88 12.86
C GLY A 332 -0.19 -4.72 12.04
N GLN A 333 0.12 -4.29 10.82
CA GLN A 333 0.95 -5.03 9.87
C GLN A 333 2.37 -4.49 9.79
N ARG A 334 2.65 -3.33 10.40
CA ARG A 334 3.94 -2.64 10.26
C ARG A 334 4.69 -2.62 11.60
N PRO A 335 5.62 -3.56 11.84
CA PRO A 335 6.41 -3.54 13.05
C PRO A 335 7.27 -2.28 13.14
N LEU A 336 7.62 -1.89 14.37
CA LEU A 336 8.57 -0.81 14.59
C LEU A 336 9.96 -1.28 14.10
N PRO A 337 10.71 -0.44 13.38
CA PRO A 337 12.07 -0.75 12.96
C PRO A 337 12.95 -1.06 14.19
N PRO A 338 13.89 -2.03 14.10
CA PRO A 338 14.81 -2.32 15.19
C PRO A 338 15.59 -1.10 15.68
N ALA A 339 15.98 -0.21 14.77
CA ALA A 339 16.64 1.06 15.10
C ALA A 339 15.78 1.92 16.04
N LEU A 340 14.48 2.04 15.77
CA LEU A 340 13.56 2.81 16.61
C LEU A 340 13.27 2.14 17.96
N LEU A 341 13.21 0.80 17.99
CA LEU A 341 13.05 0.05 19.23
C LEU A 341 14.22 0.29 20.20
N GLN A 342 15.44 0.37 19.68
CA GLN A 342 16.67 0.53 20.46
C GLN A 342 17.05 2.00 20.70
N SER A 343 16.42 2.92 19.97
CA SER A 343 16.71 4.35 20.02
C SER A 343 16.25 5.01 21.34
N PRO A 344 17.01 6.01 21.85
CA PRO A 344 16.61 6.82 23.00
C PRO A 344 15.46 7.79 22.70
N LEU A 345 14.99 7.86 21.44
CA LEU A 345 13.96 8.81 21.04
C LEU A 345 12.61 8.51 21.72
N PRO A 346 11.92 9.53 22.26
CA PRO A 346 10.57 9.36 22.77
C PRO A 346 9.61 9.04 21.60
N LEU A 347 8.67 8.13 21.85
CA LEU A 347 7.75 7.60 20.83
C LEU A 347 6.30 7.85 21.22
N VAL A 348 5.52 8.41 20.32
CA VAL A 348 4.06 8.33 20.33
C VAL A 348 3.67 7.21 19.36
N LEU A 349 2.98 6.19 19.83
CA LEU A 349 2.55 5.06 19.01
C LEU A 349 1.02 5.06 18.91
N LEU A 350 0.52 5.36 17.70
CA LEU A 350 -0.88 5.16 17.34
C LEU A 350 -1.01 3.81 16.64
N ALA A 351 -1.51 2.80 17.33
CA ALA A 351 -1.61 1.48 16.71
C ALA A 351 -2.83 0.69 17.21
N THR A 352 -3.05 -0.44 16.55
CA THR A 352 -4.12 -1.35 16.96
C THR A 352 -3.87 -1.87 18.39
N PRO A 353 -4.95 -2.16 19.14
CA PRO A 353 -4.93 -2.89 20.41
C PRO A 353 -3.87 -4.01 20.55
N GLN A 354 -3.81 -4.88 19.53
CA GLN A 354 -2.90 -6.03 19.46
C GLN A 354 -1.46 -5.59 19.36
N ARG A 355 -1.21 -4.58 18.53
CA ARG A 355 0.14 -4.08 18.29
C ARG A 355 0.69 -3.41 19.54
N LEU A 356 -0.14 -2.70 20.29
CA LEU A 356 0.23 -2.13 21.57
C LEU A 356 0.55 -3.22 22.61
N ALA A 357 -0.28 -4.26 22.69
CA ALA A 357 -0.06 -5.39 23.60
C ALA A 357 1.22 -6.20 23.26
N ALA A 358 1.57 -6.27 21.97
CA ALA A 358 2.76 -6.96 21.48
C ALA A 358 4.01 -6.06 21.41
N LEU A 359 3.94 -4.83 21.90
CA LEU A 359 5.07 -3.91 21.89
C LEU A 359 6.15 -4.41 22.87
N PRO A 360 7.39 -4.68 22.41
CA PRO A 360 8.48 -5.04 23.32
C PRO A 360 8.83 -3.87 24.26
N PRO A 361 9.38 -4.17 25.45
CA PRO A 361 9.79 -3.12 26.39
C PRO A 361 10.82 -2.18 25.74
N ARG A 362 10.67 -0.88 25.98
CA ARG A 362 11.64 0.16 25.60
C ARG A 362 12.09 0.95 26.82
N ALA A 363 13.36 1.33 26.83
CA ALA A 363 13.90 2.22 27.85
C ALA A 363 13.43 3.67 27.66
N ALA A 364 13.27 4.11 26.41
CA ALA A 364 12.80 5.44 26.08
C ALA A 364 11.29 5.60 26.32
N PRO A 365 10.80 6.81 26.69
CA PRO A 365 9.39 7.07 26.90
C PRO A 365 8.54 6.66 25.69
N THR A 366 7.45 5.92 25.94
CA THR A 366 6.49 5.51 24.91
C THR A 366 5.07 5.86 25.33
N PHE A 367 4.39 6.67 24.52
CA PHE A 367 2.99 7.06 24.66
C PHE A 367 2.15 6.24 23.69
N ALA A 368 1.62 5.11 24.17
CA ALA A 368 0.81 4.19 23.40
C ALA A 368 -0.67 4.60 23.42
N ILE A 369 -1.26 4.81 22.24
CA ILE A 369 -2.65 5.24 22.07
C ILE A 369 -3.34 4.28 21.09
N ALA A 370 -4.37 3.59 21.57
CA ALA A 370 -5.12 2.65 20.76
C ALA A 370 -5.98 3.39 19.73
N VAL A 371 -5.91 2.94 18.48
CA VAL A 371 -6.75 3.41 17.37
C VAL A 371 -7.47 2.26 16.70
N GLY A 372 -8.60 2.55 16.08
CA GLY A 372 -9.36 1.60 15.28
C GLY A 372 -8.74 1.38 13.90
N THR A 373 -8.93 0.18 13.36
CA THR A 373 -8.56 -0.18 11.99
C THR A 373 -9.65 0.28 11.00
N PRO A 374 -9.33 1.12 9.99
CA PRO A 374 -10.26 1.47 8.94
C PRO A 374 -10.78 0.23 8.19
N GLY A 375 -12.09 0.12 8.00
CA GLY A 375 -12.72 -1.05 7.40
C GLY A 375 -12.97 -2.20 8.38
N VAL A 376 -12.62 -2.05 9.66
CA VAL A 376 -13.00 -3.01 10.72
C VAL A 376 -13.73 -2.28 11.83
N ASP A 377 -13.11 -1.23 12.36
CA ASP A 377 -13.57 -0.49 13.55
C ASP A 377 -14.32 0.79 13.19
N HIS A 378 -14.05 1.36 12.01
CA HIS A 378 -14.75 2.53 11.48
C HIS A 378 -14.74 2.51 9.94
N GLY A 379 -15.60 3.31 9.32
CA GLY A 379 -15.57 3.54 7.87
C GLY A 379 -14.40 4.42 7.44
N GLY A 380 -14.10 4.49 6.15
CA GLY A 380 -12.96 5.26 5.65
C GLY A 380 -12.77 5.13 4.14
N HIS A 381 -11.63 5.56 3.64
CA HIS A 381 -11.28 5.40 2.22
C HIS A 381 -9.85 4.92 2.07
N LEU A 382 -9.64 3.93 1.20
CA LEU A 382 -8.30 3.47 0.82
C LEU A 382 -8.08 3.53 -0.68
N PHE A 383 -6.87 3.91 -1.08
CA PHE A 383 -6.40 3.72 -2.44
C PHE A 383 -5.93 2.29 -2.62
N ARG A 384 -6.38 1.66 -3.72
CA ARG A 384 -5.91 0.35 -4.14
C ARG A 384 -4.52 0.46 -4.78
N THR A 385 -3.85 -0.68 -4.98
CA THR A 385 -2.48 -0.77 -5.50
C THR A 385 -2.19 0.03 -6.77
N GLU A 386 -3.20 0.35 -7.58
CA GLU A 386 -3.02 1.12 -8.83
C GLU A 386 -3.04 2.64 -8.59
N PHE A 387 -3.09 3.07 -7.32
CA PHE A 387 -3.03 4.45 -6.82
C PHE A 387 -4.08 5.41 -7.38
N SER A 388 -4.99 4.94 -8.23
CA SER A 388 -6.05 5.71 -8.89
C SER A 388 -7.45 5.29 -8.45
N VAL A 389 -7.62 4.04 -8.02
CA VAL A 389 -8.90 3.51 -7.57
C VAL A 389 -9.02 3.67 -6.06
N VAL A 390 -10.02 4.44 -5.63
CA VAL A 390 -10.40 4.57 -4.22
C VAL A 390 -11.53 3.60 -3.90
N GLN A 391 -11.47 2.95 -2.74
CA GLN A 391 -12.53 2.09 -2.23
C GLN A 391 -13.06 2.67 -0.92
N PRO A 392 -14.39 2.84 -0.79
CA PRO A 392 -15.01 3.17 0.48
C PRO A 392 -14.97 1.94 1.39
N LEU A 393 -14.60 2.15 2.64
CA LEU A 393 -14.59 1.14 3.69
C LEU A 393 -15.80 1.33 4.60
N ARG A 394 -16.31 0.21 5.11
CA ARG A 394 -17.36 0.19 6.14
C ARG A 394 -16.82 -0.52 7.37
N ALA A 395 -17.26 -0.06 8.55
CA ALA A 395 -16.96 -0.75 9.80
C ALA A 395 -17.57 -2.16 9.76
N LEU A 396 -16.81 -3.13 10.23
CA LEU A 396 -17.25 -4.52 10.40
C LEU A 396 -17.94 -4.71 11.77
N ARG A 397 -17.52 -3.94 12.78
CA ARG A 397 -18.03 -4.01 14.15
C ARG A 397 -18.18 -2.62 14.75
N ASP A 398 -19.04 -2.51 15.75
CA ASP A 398 -19.15 -1.32 16.58
C ASP A 398 -18.06 -1.33 17.67
N THR A 399 -17.38 -0.20 17.82
CA THR A 399 -16.32 -0.03 18.82
C THR A 399 -16.22 1.43 19.26
N THR A 400 -15.60 1.66 20.42
CA THR A 400 -15.31 3.00 20.95
C THR A 400 -13.89 3.46 20.61
N LEU A 401 -13.12 2.64 19.88
CA LEU A 401 -11.78 3.01 19.43
C LEU A 401 -11.86 4.18 18.45
N PRO A 402 -11.13 5.29 18.69
CA PRO A 402 -11.10 6.42 17.77
C PRO A 402 -10.29 6.06 16.52
N SER A 403 -10.64 6.70 15.42
CA SER A 403 -9.80 6.74 14.22
C SER A 403 -8.50 7.52 14.47
N VAL A 404 -7.50 7.29 13.62
CA VAL A 404 -6.27 8.11 13.62
C VAL A 404 -6.59 9.60 13.45
N ALA A 405 -7.54 9.94 12.59
CA ALA A 405 -7.94 11.33 12.35
C ALA A 405 -8.47 12.00 13.63
N GLU A 406 -9.30 11.31 14.41
CA GLU A 406 -9.84 11.83 15.67
C GLU A 406 -8.76 11.97 16.75
N VAL A 407 -7.84 11.02 16.85
CA VAL A 407 -6.70 11.14 17.79
C VAL A 407 -5.82 12.32 17.41
N VAL A 408 -5.48 12.46 16.12
CA VAL A 408 -4.65 13.57 15.64
C VAL A 408 -5.33 14.92 15.87
N ALA A 409 -6.65 15.03 15.65
CA ALA A 409 -7.39 16.26 15.95
C ALA A 409 -7.32 16.62 17.45
N ARG A 410 -7.41 15.62 18.34
CA ARG A 410 -7.25 15.83 19.80
C ARG A 410 -5.82 16.20 20.17
N LEU A 411 -4.81 15.63 19.50
CA LEU A 411 -3.41 16.03 19.69
C LEU A 411 -3.23 17.49 19.30
N GLN A 412 -3.70 17.90 18.11
CA GLN A 412 -3.60 19.28 17.64
C GLN A 412 -4.28 20.26 18.60
N ALA A 413 -5.52 19.97 19.02
CA ALA A 413 -6.25 20.82 19.96
C ALA A 413 -5.53 20.97 21.33
N ALA A 414 -4.81 19.94 21.78
CA ALA A 414 -4.03 19.99 23.02
C ALA A 414 -2.66 20.67 22.87
N MET A 415 -2.20 20.92 21.64
CA MET A 415 -0.97 21.67 21.36
C MET A 415 -1.21 23.19 21.29
N GLU A 416 -2.42 23.61 20.94
CA GLU A 416 -2.82 25.01 20.95
C GLU A 416 -2.88 25.52 22.41
N PRO A 417 -2.23 26.67 22.73
CA PRO A 417 -2.35 27.24 24.06
C PRO A 417 -3.82 27.59 24.34
N ALA A 418 -4.33 27.22 25.52
CA ALA A 418 -5.64 27.65 25.97
C ALA A 418 -5.71 29.19 25.91
N GLN A 419 -6.59 29.72 25.06
CA GLN A 419 -6.80 31.16 24.88
C GLN A 419 -7.31 31.83 26.15
#